data_AF-A0A920TEI5-F1
#
_entry.id   AF-A0A920TEI5-F1
#
_cell.length_a   1.000
_cell.length_b   1.000
_cell.length_c   1.000
_cell.angle_alpha   90.00
_cell.angle_beta   90.00
_cell.angle_gamma   90.00
#
_symmetry.space_group_name_H-M   'P 1'
#
loop_
_entity.id
_entity.type
_entity.pdbx_description
1 polymer ?
#
loop_
_entity_poly.entity_id
_entity_poly.type
_entity_poly.pdbx_seq_one_letter_code
_entity_poly.pdbx_strand_id
1 'polypeptide(L)' 'MNIKIIEGISSLAKRYDVFILDIWGVLMDGLDPYPGAAYCLEKLREHGKKLFYFQMRRDKPI' A
#
# COMPACT_ATOMS: atom_id res chain seq x y z
N MET A 1 -6.91 23.13 13.21
CA MET A 1 -6.86 21.91 12.39
C MET A 1 -5.89 20.95 13.07
N ASN A 2 -6.35 19.80 13.56
CA ASN A 2 -5.48 18.82 14.21
C ASN A 2 -5.12 17.74 13.18
N ILE A 3 -3.83 17.65 12.84
CA ILE A 3 -3.30 16.64 11.91
C ILE A 3 -2.81 15.47 12.75
N LYS A 4 -3.42 14.31 12.55
CA LYS A 4 -3.00 13.09 13.25
C LYS A 4 -1.79 12.48 12.53
N ILE A 5 -0.65 12.49 13.21
CA ILE A 5 0.53 11.73 12.78
C ILE A 5 0.30 10.26 13.13
N ILE A 6 0.65 9.38 12.20
CA ILE A 6 0.65 7.92 12.41
C ILE A 6 2.06 7.41 12.16
N GLU A 7 2.50 6.46 13.00
CA GLU A 7 3.82 5.82 12.89
C GLU A 7 3.92 4.89 11.67
N GLY A 8 2.78 4.48 11.10
CA GLY A 8 2.74 3.64 9.90
C GLY A 8 1.39 2.96 9.66
N ILE A 9 1.34 2.17 8.58
CA ILE A 9 0.13 1.49 8.10
C ILE A 9 -0.42 0.46 9.10
N SER A 10 0.42 -0.14 9.94
CA SER A 10 0.00 -1.10 10.96
C SER A 10 -1.08 -0.54 11.90
N SER A 11 -0.99 0.74 12.24
CA SER A 11 -1.99 1.45 13.06
C SER A 11 -3.37 1.55 12.39
N LEU A 12 -3.40 1.50 11.05
CA LEU A 12 -4.61 1.56 10.24
C LEU A 12 -5.23 0.17 10.02
N ALA A 13 -4.44 -0.90 10.13
CA ALA A 13 -4.93 -2.26 9.92
C ALA A 13 -6.12 -2.59 10.82
N LYS A 14 -6.17 -2.12 12.06
CA LYS A 14 -7.32 -2.36 12.95
C LYS A 14 -8.58 -1.57 12.59
N ARG A 15 -8.45 -0.53 11.77
CA ARG A 15 -9.51 0.46 11.50
C ARG A 15 -10.19 0.29 10.16
N TYR A 16 -9.54 -0.40 9.22
CA TYR A 16 -10.04 -0.61 7.87
C TYR A 16 -9.98 -2.09 7.52
N ASP A 17 -10.92 -2.55 6.71
CA ASP A 17 -10.98 -3.94 6.21
C ASP A 17 -10.35 -4.09 4.83
N VAL A 18 -10.26 -2.97 4.10
CA VAL A 18 -9.81 -2.92 2.72
C VAL A 18 -8.78 -1.81 2.55
N PHE A 19 -7.72 -2.10 1.80
CA PHE A 19 -6.72 -1.14 1.35
C PHE A 19 -6.71 -1.09 -0.17
N ILE A 20 -6.87 0.12 -0.73
CA ILE A 20 -6.65 0.40 -2.14
C ILE A 20 -5.31 1.12 -2.23
N LEU A 21 -4.37 0.52 -2.94
CA LEU A 21 -2.97 0.91 -2.96
C LEU A 21 -2.55 1.29 -4.38
N ASP A 22 -1.93 2.45 -4.52
CA ASP A 22 -1.18 2.77 -5.73
C ASP A 22 0.10 1.91 -5.79
N ILE A 23 0.71 1.81 -6.98
CA ILE A 23 1.89 0.99 -7.23
C ILE A 23 3.12 1.89 -7.39
N TRP A 24 3.11 2.76 -8.39
CA TRP A 24 4.26 3.60 -8.74
C TRP A 24 4.44 4.72 -7.71
N GLY A 25 5.61 4.79 -7.09
CA GLY A 25 5.88 5.76 -6.03
C GLY A 25 5.31 5.36 -4.66
N VAL A 26 4.65 4.20 -4.54
CA VAL A 26 4.10 3.68 -3.28
C VAL A 26 4.66 2.31 -2.92
N LEU A 27 4.56 1.33 -3.83
CA LEU A 27 5.07 -0.03 -3.63
C LEU A 27 6.41 -0.24 -4.34
N MET A 28 6.64 0.46 -5.45
CA MET A 28 7.84 0.35 -6.27
C MET A 28 8.09 1.62 -7.10
N ASP A 29 9.29 1.73 -7.66
CA ASP A 29 9.71 2.83 -8.54
C ASP A 29 9.70 2.47 -10.04
N GLY A 30 9.27 1.25 -10.38
CA GLY A 30 9.25 0.72 -11.74
C GLY A 30 10.41 -0.22 -12.08
N LEU A 31 11.43 -0.29 -11.23
CA LEU A 31 12.50 -1.27 -11.31
C LEU A 31 12.31 -2.32 -10.21
N ASP A 32 12.34 -1.88 -8.95
CA ASP A 32 12.35 -2.75 -7.78
C ASP A 32 11.27 -2.35 -6.75
N PRO A 33 10.73 -3.33 -5.99
CA PRO A 33 9.90 -3.02 -4.83
C PRO A 33 10.67 -2.24 -3.77
N TYR A 34 10.02 -1.27 -3.14
CA TYR A 34 10.63 -0.57 -2.02
C TYR A 34 10.89 -1.52 -0.84
N PRO A 35 12.00 -1.32 -0.10
CA PRO A 35 12.29 -2.12 1.09
C PRO A 35 11.11 -2.12 2.06
N GLY A 36 10.68 -3.32 2.45
CA GLY A 36 9.57 -3.50 3.39
C GLY A 36 8.16 -3.42 2.79
N ALA A 37 7.99 -3.07 1.51
CA ALA A 37 6.69 -3.05 0.86
C ALA A 37 6.03 -4.45 0.87
N ALA A 38 6.75 -5.47 0.39
CA ALA A 38 6.26 -6.85 0.39
C ALA A 38 5.90 -7.35 1.80
N TYR A 39 6.78 -7.11 2.78
CA TYR A 39 6.54 -7.45 4.19
C TYR A 39 5.29 -6.76 4.75
N CYS A 40 5.07 -5.48 4.43
CA CYS A 40 3.88 -4.76 4.87
C CYS A 40 2.60 -5.37 4.29
N LEU A 41 2.58 -5.68 2.99
CA LEU A 41 1.43 -6.31 2.33
C LEU A 41 1.16 -7.70 2.91
N GLU A 42 2.19 -8.48 3.18
CA GLU A 42 2.07 -9.78 3.85
C GLU A 42 1.43 -9.63 5.23
N LYS A 43 1.91 -8.68 6.07
CA LYS A 43 1.32 -8.42 7.38
C LYS A 43 -0.13 -7.95 7.29
N LEU A 44 -0.49 -7.14 6.30
CA LEU A 44 -1.89 -6.78 6.09
C LEU A 44 -2.75 -7.98 5.73
N ARG A 45 -2.26 -8.89 4.87
CA ARG A 45 -2.97 -10.12 4.51
C ARG A 45 -3.14 -11.07 5.71
N GLU A 46 -2.10 -11.24 6.53
CA GLU A 46 -2.17 -12.02 7.78
C GLU A 46 -3.24 -11.46 8.74
N HIS A 47 -3.44 -10.14 8.75
CA HIS A 47 -4.50 -9.49 9.53
C HIS A 47 -5.89 -9.56 8.86
N GLY A 48 -6.05 -10.36 7.81
CA GLY A 48 -7.33 -10.55 7.11
C GLY A 48 -7.75 -9.38 6.23
N LYS A 49 -6.81 -8.49 5.86
CA LYS A 49 -7.13 -7.29 5.07
C LYS A 49 -7.20 -7.61 3.59
N LYS A 50 -8.21 -7.06 2.92
CA LYS A 50 -8.36 -7.15 1.46
C LYS A 50 -7.51 -6.07 0.81
N LEU A 51 -6.68 -6.46 -0.15
CA LEU A 51 -5.78 -5.55 -0.86
C LEU A 51 -6.21 -5.45 -2.31
N PHE A 52 -6.38 -4.22 -2.79
CA PHE A 52 -6.61 -3.90 -4.19
C PHE A 52 -5.49 -2.98 -4.67
N TYR A 53 -4.87 -3.33 -5.78
CA TYR A 53 -3.88 -2.48 -6.41
C TYR A 53 -4.54 -1.68 -7.52
N PHE A 54 -4.38 -0.37 -7.47
CA PHE A 54 -4.96 0.54 -8.44
C PHE A 54 -3.90 1.54 -8.89
N GLN A 55 -3.52 1.45 -10.15
CA GLN A 55 -2.65 2.45 -10.78
C GLN A 55 -3.36 3.04 -11.99
N MET A 56 -3.21 4.33 -12.21
CA MET A 56 -3.65 4.95 -13.46
C MET A 56 -2.69 4.50 -14.57
N ARG A 57 -3.22 3.91 -15.64
CA ARG A 57 -2.44 3.66 -16.86
C ARG A 57 -2.09 5.00 -17.50
N ARG A 58 -0.83 5.41 -17.39
CA ARG A 58 -0.23 6.37 -18.32
C ARG A 58 0.14 5.59 -19.58
N ASP A 59 -0.77 5.58 -20.54
CA ASP A 59 -0.51 5.42 -21.97
C ASP A 59 0.95 5.15 -22.37
N LYS A 60 1.43 3.89 -22.29
CA LYS A 60 2.54 3.34 -23.10
C LYS A 60 2.53 1.79 -23.16
N PRO A 61 3.08 1.21 -24.24
CA PRO A 61 2.84 -0.16 -24.66
C PRO A 61 3.64 -1.16 -23.82
N ILE A 62 3.13 -2.38 -23.83
CA ILE A 62 3.72 -3.60 -23.26
C ILE A 62 5.12 -3.81 -23.85
#